data_AF-A0A5C6PLA3-F1
#
_entry.id   AF-A0A5C6PLA3-F1
#
_cell.length_a   1.000
_cell.length_b   1.000
_cell.length_c   1.000
_cell.angle_alpha   90.00
_cell.angle_beta   90.00
_cell.angle_gamma   90.00
#
_symmetry.space_group_name_H-M   'P 1'
#
loop_
_entity.id
_entity.type
_entity.pdbx_description
1 polymer ?
#
loop_
_entity_poly.entity_id
_entity_poly.type
_entity_poly.pdbx_seq_one_letter_code
_entity_poly.pdbx_strand_id
1 'polypeptide(L)'
;VYIIGHVPPGFFEKKRGKPCSLVIITLIASECSTIQRLICLTGLPISTMFLSPGVTPWKTTLPGVVDGANNPGIRIFEYDTQTLLVKDVVTYYLNLTYANAAGSRWEKEYRLTESFRVPDASPTSMHQVLERIASEPCYLQKYYDFNSVSYDLKECDGYCRVDHVCAAREIDFDRYEHCLEKEGATAIYAGLLQVVSFAITFAFWN
;
A
#
# COMPACT_ATOMS: atom_id res chain seq x y z
N VAL A 1 -17.49 -13.43 -8.53
CA VAL A 1 -16.54 -14.56 -8.53
C VAL A 1 -15.29 -14.10 -7.81
N TYR A 2 -14.80 -14.85 -6.83
CA TYR A 2 -13.46 -14.63 -6.29
C TYR A 2 -12.44 -15.38 -7.14
N ILE A 3 -11.40 -14.66 -7.48
CA ILE A 3 -10.29 -15.10 -8.30
C ILE A 3 -9.16 -15.30 -7.25
N ILE A 4 -8.33 -16.34 -7.20
CA ILE A 4 -7.21 -16.52 -6.21
C ILE A 4 -5.88 -16.95 -6.88
N GLY A 5 -4.73 -16.38 -6.52
CA GLY A 5 -3.45 -16.67 -7.20
C GLY A 5 -2.22 -16.23 -6.41
N HIS A 6 -1.02 -16.35 -6.96
CA HIS A 6 0.22 -16.12 -6.21
C HIS A 6 1.04 -14.90 -6.67
N VAL A 7 1.06 -14.59 -7.97
CA VAL A 7 1.84 -13.44 -8.47
C VAL A 7 0.90 -12.39 -9.04
N PRO A 8 0.77 -11.20 -8.41
CA PRO A 8 -0.13 -10.18 -8.94
C PRO A 8 0.37 -9.64 -10.28
N PRO A 9 -0.50 -9.12 -11.14
CA PRO A 9 -0.09 -8.22 -12.21
C PRO A 9 0.38 -6.87 -11.61
N GLY A 10 0.97 -6.00 -12.44
CA GLY A 10 1.40 -4.66 -12.03
C GLY A 10 2.80 -4.61 -11.44
N PHE A 11 3.02 -3.67 -10.52
CA PHE A 11 4.35 -3.31 -10.03
C PHE A 11 4.50 -3.54 -8.54
N PHE A 12 5.72 -3.85 -8.11
CA PHE A 12 6.08 -4.00 -6.71
C PHE A 12 6.32 -2.62 -6.07
N GLU A 13 5.51 -2.29 -5.08
CA GLU A 13 5.45 -0.97 -4.46
C GLU A 13 6.73 -0.59 -3.71
N LYS A 14 7.49 -1.57 -3.19
CA LYS A 14 8.76 -1.31 -2.49
C LYS A 14 9.96 -1.15 -3.44
N LYS A 15 9.76 -1.28 -4.75
CA LYS A 15 10.84 -1.14 -5.73
C LYS A 15 10.34 -0.58 -7.06
N ARG A 16 10.68 0.68 -7.34
CA ARG A 16 10.39 1.35 -8.61
C ARG A 16 10.77 0.52 -9.83
N GLY A 17 9.85 0.45 -10.79
CA GLY A 17 10.05 -0.22 -12.08
C GLY A 17 10.24 -1.74 -11.99
N LYS A 18 9.97 -2.37 -10.83
CA LYS A 18 9.99 -3.82 -10.71
C LYS A 18 8.59 -4.38 -11.00
N PRO A 19 8.35 -4.97 -12.19
CA PRO A 19 7.09 -5.66 -12.43
C PRO A 19 7.01 -6.92 -11.58
N CYS A 20 5.80 -7.23 -11.12
CA CYS A 20 5.48 -8.52 -10.55
C CYS A 20 5.51 -9.56 -11.69
N SER A 21 6.30 -10.62 -11.55
CA SER A 21 6.54 -11.59 -12.63
C SER A 21 5.35 -12.56 -12.80
N LEU A 22 4.30 -12.09 -13.50
CA LEU A 22 3.19 -12.78 -14.18
C LEU A 22 2.78 -14.20 -13.73
N VAL A 23 1.63 -14.32 -13.02
CA VAL A 23 0.50 -15.24 -13.31
C VAL A 23 -0.78 -14.65 -12.68
N ILE A 24 -1.75 -14.22 -13.50
CA ILE A 24 -3.04 -13.65 -13.04
C ILE A 24 -3.80 -14.65 -12.16
N ILE A 25 -4.41 -14.17 -11.05
CA ILE A 25 -5.76 -14.50 -10.47
C ILE A 25 -5.77 -14.06 -8.93
N THR A 26 -6.84 -13.43 -8.37
CA THR A 26 -6.91 -12.37 -7.29
C THR A 26 -7.29 -12.73 -5.82
N LEU A 27 -6.45 -13.41 -5.08
CA LEU A 27 -6.40 -13.36 -3.60
C LEU A 27 -5.01 -13.85 -3.33
N ILE A 28 -4.11 -12.89 -3.28
CA ILE A 28 -2.71 -13.18 -3.47
C ILE A 28 -2.01 -13.05 -2.12
N ALA A 29 -1.48 -14.19 -1.67
CA ALA A 29 -0.39 -14.22 -0.71
C ALA A 29 0.89 -13.91 -1.49
N SER A 30 1.29 -12.64 -1.49
CA SER A 30 2.62 -12.20 -1.91
C SER A 30 3.25 -11.43 -0.75
N GLU A 31 4.56 -11.28 -0.76
CA GLU A 31 5.38 -10.90 0.40
C GLU A 31 5.08 -9.51 1.04
N CYS A 32 4.06 -8.76 0.59
CA CYS A 32 3.70 -7.43 1.14
C CYS A 32 2.17 -7.14 1.10
N SER A 33 1.70 -6.37 2.09
CA SER A 33 0.30 -5.91 2.23
C SER A 33 0.03 -4.67 1.36
N THR A 34 -0.66 -4.81 0.23
CA THR A 34 -1.00 -3.68 -0.66
C THR A 34 -2.40 -3.83 -1.27
N ILE A 35 -3.07 -2.71 -1.56
CA ILE A 35 -4.37 -2.67 -2.23
C ILE A 35 -4.15 -2.11 -3.63
N GLN A 36 -4.51 -2.87 -4.67
CA GLN A 36 -4.41 -2.44 -6.05
C GLN A 36 -5.80 -2.21 -6.65
N ARG A 37 -5.96 -1.13 -7.41
CA ARG A 37 -7.22 -0.78 -8.07
C ARG A 37 -7.18 -1.16 -9.54
N LEU A 38 -8.30 -1.69 -10.04
CA LEU A 38 -8.56 -1.85 -11.47
C LEU A 38 -9.58 -0.80 -11.92
N ILE A 39 -9.22 -0.05 -12.98
CA ILE A 39 -10.01 1.06 -13.52
C ILE A 39 -10.49 0.71 -14.92
N CYS A 40 -11.75 0.99 -15.23
CA CYS A 40 -12.28 0.89 -16.60
C CYS A 40 -11.71 2.01 -17.50
N LEU A 41 -11.87 1.88 -18.82
CA LEU A 41 -11.53 2.93 -19.79
C LEU A 41 -12.26 4.26 -19.52
N THR A 42 -13.38 4.24 -18.79
CA THR A 42 -14.15 5.42 -18.37
C THR A 42 -13.64 6.09 -17.09
N GLY A 43 -12.56 5.59 -16.47
CA GLY A 43 -11.99 6.14 -15.23
C GLY A 43 -12.65 5.65 -13.93
N LEU A 44 -13.71 4.83 -14.03
CA LEU A 44 -14.43 4.31 -12.88
C LEU A 44 -13.75 3.07 -12.25
N PRO A 45 -13.73 2.96 -10.90
CA PRO A 45 -13.23 1.77 -10.22
C PRO A 45 -14.16 0.59 -10.51
N ILE A 46 -13.62 -0.48 -11.09
CA ILE A 46 -14.42 -1.68 -11.41
C ILE A 46 -14.10 -2.87 -10.53
N SER A 47 -12.89 -2.93 -9.96
CA SER A 47 -12.47 -4.03 -9.11
C SER A 47 -11.33 -3.61 -8.19
N THR A 48 -11.14 -4.38 -7.12
CA THR A 48 -10.06 -4.22 -6.15
C THR A 48 -9.33 -5.54 -5.98
N MET A 49 -8.00 -5.47 -5.98
CA MET A 49 -7.12 -6.56 -5.63
C MET A 49 -6.56 -6.32 -4.23
N PHE A 50 -6.69 -7.33 -3.36
CA PHE A 50 -6.10 -7.32 -2.03
C PHE A 50 -4.87 -8.22 -2.00
N LEU A 51 -3.69 -7.62 -1.79
CA LEU A 51 -2.44 -8.33 -1.56
C LEU A 51 -2.31 -8.55 -0.06
N SER A 52 -2.35 -9.81 0.35
CA SER A 52 -2.31 -10.22 1.75
C SER A 52 -0.85 -10.43 2.18
N PRO A 53 -0.49 -10.07 3.43
CA PRO A 53 0.88 -10.24 3.91
C PRO A 53 1.26 -11.71 4.01
N GLY A 54 2.57 -11.96 3.99
CA GLY A 54 3.12 -13.28 4.28
C GLY A 54 3.11 -13.61 5.77
N VAL A 55 3.00 -14.91 6.08
CA VAL A 55 3.28 -15.43 7.43
C VAL A 55 4.80 -15.44 7.69
N THR A 56 5.62 -15.64 6.65
CA THR A 56 7.07 -15.62 6.79
C THR A 56 7.55 -14.19 7.08
N PRO A 57 8.41 -13.98 8.10
CA PRO A 57 9.06 -12.70 8.35
C PRO A 57 10.37 -12.55 7.56
N TRP A 58 10.56 -13.36 6.52
CA TRP A 58 11.81 -13.41 5.76
C TRP A 58 12.13 -12.02 5.20
N LYS A 59 13.36 -11.56 5.48
CA LYS A 59 13.85 -10.29 4.96
C LYS A 59 14.25 -10.47 3.51
N THR A 60 13.61 -9.73 2.60
CA THR A 60 13.90 -9.87 1.18
C THR A 60 15.35 -9.56 0.83
N THR A 61 15.92 -10.38 -0.05
CA THR A 61 17.28 -10.21 -0.59
C THR A 61 17.28 -9.51 -1.95
N LEU A 62 16.13 -8.97 -2.38
CA LEU A 62 16.00 -8.24 -3.64
C LEU A 62 16.94 -7.01 -3.66
N PRO A 63 17.85 -6.91 -4.66
CA PRO A 63 18.75 -5.76 -4.76
C PRO A 63 17.98 -4.45 -4.82
N GLY A 64 18.34 -3.49 -3.97
CA GLY A 64 17.70 -2.17 -3.90
C GLY A 64 16.53 -2.06 -2.92
N VAL A 65 16.11 -3.15 -2.27
CA VAL A 65 15.18 -3.09 -1.12
C VAL A 65 15.99 -3.12 0.17
N VAL A 66 15.89 -2.08 0.98
CA VAL A 66 16.56 -2.00 2.27
C VAL A 66 15.57 -2.39 3.37
N ASP A 67 15.91 -3.41 4.16
CA ASP A 67 15.11 -3.84 5.32
C ASP A 67 13.66 -4.27 5.01
N GLY A 68 13.44 -4.90 3.84
CA GLY A 68 12.13 -5.37 3.42
C GLY A 68 11.67 -6.66 4.11
N ALA A 69 11.72 -6.71 5.44
CA ALA A 69 11.04 -7.72 6.23
C ALA A 69 9.62 -7.24 6.61
N ASN A 70 8.86 -8.14 7.22
CA ASN A 70 7.54 -7.88 7.76
C ASN A 70 7.32 -8.73 9.02
N ASN A 71 6.42 -8.32 9.90
CA ASN A 71 5.90 -9.27 10.89
C ASN A 71 5.03 -10.33 10.20
N PRO A 72 4.90 -11.55 10.76
CA PRO A 72 3.93 -12.51 10.30
C PRO A 72 2.51 -11.93 10.34
N GLY A 73 1.80 -12.00 9.21
CA GLY A 73 0.44 -11.49 9.08
C GLY A 73 -0.54 -12.55 8.56
N ILE A 74 -1.78 -12.49 9.03
CA ILE A 74 -2.93 -13.23 8.47
C ILE A 74 -4.09 -12.27 8.28
N ARG A 75 -4.99 -12.57 7.34
CA ARG A 75 -6.09 -11.68 6.96
C ARG A 75 -7.41 -12.43 6.84
N ILE A 76 -8.46 -11.83 7.37
CA ILE A 76 -9.84 -12.32 7.33
C ILE A 76 -10.68 -11.35 6.50
N PHE A 77 -11.46 -11.89 5.57
CA PHE A 77 -12.37 -11.14 4.72
C PHE A 77 -13.81 -11.40 5.16
N GLU A 78 -14.54 -10.32 5.44
CA GLU A 78 -15.97 -10.34 5.67
C GLU A 78 -16.68 -9.95 4.38
N TYR A 79 -17.65 -10.73 3.94
CA TYR A 79 -18.34 -10.49 2.67
C TYR A 79 -19.83 -10.82 2.76
N ASP A 80 -20.60 -10.20 1.87
CA ASP A 80 -22.03 -10.46 1.70
C ASP A 80 -22.22 -11.77 0.92
N THR A 81 -22.90 -12.75 1.51
CA THR A 81 -23.02 -14.10 0.93
C THR A 81 -23.93 -14.17 -0.28
N GLN A 82 -24.75 -13.15 -0.54
CA GLN A 82 -25.66 -13.10 -1.69
C GLN A 82 -24.99 -12.45 -2.91
N THR A 83 -24.25 -11.37 -2.68
CA THR A 83 -23.62 -10.54 -3.72
C THR A 83 -22.14 -10.83 -3.91
N LEU A 84 -21.50 -11.49 -2.95
CA LEU A 84 -20.06 -11.72 -2.85
C LEU A 84 -19.25 -10.40 -2.78
N LEU A 85 -19.88 -9.29 -2.40
CA LEU A 85 -19.17 -8.04 -2.17
C LEU A 85 -18.44 -8.10 -0.83
N VAL A 86 -17.14 -7.78 -0.85
CA VAL A 86 -16.32 -7.69 0.36
C VAL A 86 -16.80 -6.48 1.16
N LYS A 87 -17.21 -6.73 2.40
CA LYS A 87 -17.68 -5.72 3.35
C LYS A 87 -16.55 -5.18 4.19
N ASP A 88 -15.63 -6.03 4.64
CA ASP A 88 -14.51 -5.59 5.44
C ASP A 88 -13.34 -6.56 5.38
N VAL A 89 -12.19 -6.10 5.85
CA VAL A 89 -10.94 -6.83 5.90
C VAL A 89 -10.26 -6.55 7.24
N VAL A 90 -9.97 -7.62 7.98
CA VAL A 90 -9.25 -7.54 9.25
C VAL A 90 -7.90 -8.22 9.09
N THR A 91 -6.82 -7.49 9.35
CA THR A 91 -5.47 -8.05 9.41
C THR A 91 -5.09 -8.28 10.86
N TYR A 92 -4.58 -9.48 11.14
CA TYR A 92 -3.96 -9.83 12.40
C TYR A 92 -2.47 -10.02 12.15
N TYR A 93 -1.67 -9.70 13.15
CA TYR A 93 -0.23 -9.85 13.08
C TYR A 93 0.32 -10.47 14.36
N LEU A 94 1.53 -11.00 14.25
CA LEU A 94 2.32 -11.47 15.36
C LEU A 94 3.53 -10.55 15.50
N ASN A 95 3.60 -9.77 16.58
CA ASN A 95 4.82 -9.01 16.89
C ASN A 95 5.96 -10.01 17.18
N LEU A 96 6.84 -10.22 16.20
CA LEU A 96 7.82 -11.29 16.25
C LEU A 96 8.86 -11.04 17.36
N THR A 97 9.23 -9.78 17.58
CA THR A 97 10.14 -9.37 18.65
C THR A 97 9.57 -9.73 20.02
N TYR A 98 8.30 -9.41 20.26
CA TYR A 98 7.61 -9.77 21.50
C TYR A 98 7.43 -11.29 21.63
N ALA A 99 7.02 -11.96 20.55
CA ALA A 99 6.74 -13.40 20.56
C ALA A 99 7.97 -14.23 20.92
N ASN A 100 9.16 -13.83 20.46
CA ASN A 100 10.42 -14.48 20.78
C ASN A 100 10.85 -14.28 22.24
N ALA A 101 10.38 -13.22 22.91
CA ALA A 101 10.75 -12.90 24.29
C ALA A 101 9.73 -13.41 25.33
N ALA A 102 8.43 -13.34 25.03
CA ALA A 102 7.35 -13.53 25.99
C ALA A 102 6.33 -14.63 25.58
N GLY A 103 6.50 -15.23 24.41
CA GLY A 103 5.56 -16.23 23.87
C GLY A 103 4.63 -15.65 22.80
N SER A 104 4.14 -16.53 21.92
CA SER A 104 3.37 -16.11 20.75
C SER A 104 1.95 -15.68 21.11
N ARG A 105 1.55 -14.51 20.60
CA ARG A 105 0.18 -13.98 20.69
C ARG A 105 -0.15 -13.18 19.44
N TRP A 106 -1.18 -13.62 18.72
CA TRP A 106 -1.71 -12.88 17.57
C TRP A 106 -2.61 -11.73 18.06
N GLU A 107 -2.46 -10.57 17.43
CA GLU A 107 -3.19 -9.36 17.78
C GLU A 107 -3.84 -8.76 16.54
N LYS A 108 -4.96 -8.05 16.70
CA LYS A 108 -5.58 -7.30 15.61
C LYS A 108 -4.65 -6.15 15.25
N GLU A 109 -4.14 -6.14 14.02
CA GLU A 109 -3.37 -5.02 13.50
C GLU A 109 -4.33 -3.90 13.13
N TYR A 110 -5.23 -4.16 12.19
CA TYR A 110 -6.22 -3.18 11.76
C TYR A 110 -7.46 -3.81 11.12
N ARG A 111 -8.56 -3.06 11.17
CA ARG A 111 -9.76 -3.29 10.37
C ARG A 111 -9.83 -2.18 9.32
N LEU A 112 -10.04 -2.55 8.06
CA LEU A 112 -9.93 -1.63 6.92
C LEU A 112 -10.91 -0.47 7.02
N THR A 113 -12.18 -0.76 7.31
CA THR A 113 -13.23 0.27 7.44
C THR A 113 -12.95 1.25 8.59
N GLU A 114 -12.52 0.73 9.75
CA GLU A 114 -12.14 1.53 10.93
C GLU A 114 -10.94 2.44 10.61
N SER A 115 -9.86 1.87 10.06
CA SER A 115 -8.59 2.57 9.88
C SER A 115 -8.64 3.63 8.79
N PHE A 116 -9.36 3.36 7.70
CA PHE A 116 -9.46 4.26 6.54
C PHE A 116 -10.77 5.05 6.48
N ARG A 117 -11.68 4.86 7.44
CA ARG A 117 -12.97 5.57 7.53
C ARG A 117 -13.77 5.47 6.24
N VAL A 118 -14.01 4.23 5.81
CA VAL A 118 -14.83 3.89 4.64
C VAL A 118 -15.93 2.91 5.04
N PRO A 119 -17.10 2.94 4.39
CA PRO A 119 -18.25 2.13 4.80
C PRO A 119 -18.07 0.63 4.52
N ASP A 120 -17.28 0.28 3.51
CA ASP A 120 -17.00 -1.10 3.14
C ASP A 120 -15.66 -1.22 2.38
N ALA A 121 -15.36 -2.43 1.92
CA ALA A 121 -14.21 -2.73 1.07
C ALA A 121 -14.58 -2.80 -0.43
N SER A 122 -15.60 -2.07 -0.87
CA SER A 122 -16.01 -2.01 -2.28
C SER A 122 -14.96 -1.30 -3.15
N PRO A 123 -14.99 -1.50 -4.49
CA PRO A 123 -14.08 -0.79 -5.40
C PRO A 123 -14.15 0.73 -5.29
N THR A 124 -15.33 1.28 -5.03
CA THR A 124 -15.53 2.72 -4.81
C THR A 124 -14.87 3.18 -3.52
N SER A 125 -15.10 2.48 -2.40
CA SER A 125 -14.45 2.80 -1.13
C SER A 125 -12.93 2.66 -1.21
N MET A 126 -12.44 1.66 -1.94
CA MET A 126 -11.00 1.45 -2.10
C MET A 126 -10.34 2.48 -2.99
N HIS A 127 -11.04 2.97 -4.00
CA HIS A 127 -10.61 4.15 -4.71
C HIS A 127 -10.49 5.37 -3.79
N GLN A 128 -11.48 5.62 -2.93
CA GLN A 128 -11.42 6.72 -1.96
C GLN A 128 -10.23 6.58 -0.99
N VAL A 129 -9.95 5.36 -0.52
CA VAL A 129 -8.77 5.09 0.32
C VAL A 129 -7.48 5.46 -0.42
N LEU A 130 -7.34 5.07 -1.69
CA LEU A 130 -6.16 5.41 -2.48
C LEU A 130 -6.02 6.92 -2.70
N GLU A 131 -7.11 7.64 -2.92
CA GLU A 131 -7.06 9.10 -3.04
C GLU A 131 -6.64 9.77 -1.73
N ARG A 132 -7.10 9.26 -0.57
CA ARG A 132 -6.64 9.74 0.74
C ARG A 132 -5.17 9.43 0.96
N ILE A 133 -4.72 8.21 0.65
CA ILE A 133 -3.28 7.84 0.74
C ILE A 133 -2.44 8.76 -0.14
N ALA A 134 -2.91 9.10 -1.33
CA ALA A 134 -2.17 9.96 -2.25
C ALA A 134 -2.13 11.43 -1.79
N SER A 135 -3.17 11.94 -1.13
CA SER A 135 -3.30 13.37 -0.83
C SER A 135 -3.05 13.74 0.65
N GLU A 136 -3.20 12.81 1.58
CA GLU A 136 -3.17 13.06 3.02
C GLU A 136 -1.99 12.30 3.69
N PRO A 137 -0.96 13.00 4.18
CA PRO A 137 0.24 12.37 4.76
C PRO A 137 -0.05 11.40 5.91
N CYS A 138 -1.05 11.68 6.75
CA CYS A 138 -1.41 10.78 7.85
C CYS A 138 -1.98 9.44 7.38
N TYR A 139 -2.72 9.42 6.26
CA TYR A 139 -3.21 8.17 5.67
C TYR A 139 -2.12 7.44 4.91
N LEU A 140 -1.20 8.16 4.26
CA LEU A 140 0.00 7.60 3.68
C LEU A 140 0.83 6.85 4.73
N GLN A 141 1.15 7.51 5.84
CA GLN A 141 1.97 6.90 6.89
C GLN A 141 1.27 5.67 7.49
N LYS A 142 -0.02 5.79 7.78
CA LYS A 142 -0.82 4.65 8.28
C LYS A 142 -0.80 3.46 7.33
N TYR A 143 -0.93 3.71 6.03
CA TYR A 143 -0.81 2.68 5.00
C TYR A 143 0.59 2.07 4.95
N TYR A 144 1.64 2.89 5.05
CA TYR A 144 3.03 2.46 5.03
C TYR A 144 3.36 1.55 6.24
N ASP A 145 2.91 1.93 7.43
CA ASP A 145 3.06 1.11 8.65
C ASP A 145 2.43 -0.28 8.45
N PHE A 146 1.21 -0.34 7.88
CA PHE A 146 0.53 -1.62 7.60
C PHE A 146 1.15 -2.40 6.43
N ASN A 147 1.83 -1.75 5.49
CA ASN A 147 2.47 -2.41 4.36
C ASN A 147 3.60 -3.37 4.81
N SER A 148 4.31 -3.00 5.86
CA SER A 148 5.34 -3.84 6.51
C SER A 148 4.78 -4.71 7.65
N VAL A 149 3.46 -4.74 7.84
CA VAL A 149 2.82 -5.40 8.99
C VAL A 149 3.36 -4.86 10.32
N SER A 150 3.42 -3.53 10.45
CA SER A 150 3.91 -2.81 11.62
C SER A 150 5.37 -3.17 12.00
N TYR A 151 6.21 -3.44 11.00
CA TYR A 151 7.65 -3.74 11.19
C TYR A 151 8.51 -2.50 10.95
N ASP A 152 8.42 -1.90 9.77
CA ASP A 152 9.10 -0.65 9.42
C ASP A 152 8.16 0.52 9.68
N LEU A 153 8.51 1.33 10.68
CA LEU A 153 7.76 2.51 11.14
C LEU A 153 8.45 3.82 10.75
N LYS A 154 9.39 3.78 9.79
CA LYS A 154 10.02 4.99 9.25
C LYS A 154 9.00 5.84 8.50
N GLU A 155 9.30 7.13 8.40
CA GLU A 155 8.47 8.06 7.63
C GLU A 155 8.57 7.78 6.13
N CYS A 156 7.42 7.66 5.46
CA CYS A 156 7.35 7.53 4.00
C CYS A 156 7.43 8.91 3.35
N ASP A 157 8.59 9.22 2.77
CA ASP A 157 8.85 10.51 2.12
C ASP A 157 8.14 10.66 0.76
N GLY A 158 8.37 11.79 0.09
CA GLY A 158 7.76 12.08 -1.21
C GLY A 158 8.08 11.05 -2.30
N TYR A 159 9.27 10.44 -2.28
CA TYR A 159 9.66 9.41 -3.25
C TYR A 159 8.97 8.08 -2.96
N CYS A 160 8.97 7.66 -1.69
CA CYS A 160 8.22 6.52 -1.19
C CYS A 160 6.74 6.66 -1.55
N ARG A 161 6.13 7.84 -1.33
CA ARG A 161 4.74 8.12 -1.71
C ARG A 161 4.49 7.82 -3.19
N VAL A 162 5.34 8.33 -4.08
CA VAL A 162 5.17 8.14 -5.54
C VAL A 162 5.22 6.66 -5.90
N ASP A 163 6.18 5.91 -5.35
CA ASP A 163 6.32 4.47 -5.63
C ASP A 163 5.09 3.68 -5.19
N HIS A 164 4.63 3.92 -3.97
CA HIS A 164 3.46 3.23 -3.43
C HIS A 164 2.15 3.65 -4.12
N VAL A 165 1.94 4.93 -4.36
CA VAL A 165 0.71 5.44 -5.00
C VAL A 165 0.61 4.96 -6.44
N CYS A 166 1.69 5.03 -7.22
CA CYS A 166 1.65 4.60 -8.62
C CYS A 166 1.49 3.08 -8.75
N ALA A 167 2.18 2.29 -7.91
CA ALA A 167 2.00 0.83 -7.91
C ALA A 167 0.59 0.39 -7.49
N ALA A 168 -0.08 1.17 -6.63
CA ALA A 168 -1.45 0.89 -6.18
C ALA A 168 -2.52 1.35 -7.18
N ARG A 169 -2.27 2.45 -7.91
CA ARG A 169 -3.20 3.03 -8.89
C ARG A 169 -3.12 2.35 -10.26
N GLU A 170 -1.91 2.05 -10.74
CA GLU A 170 -1.68 1.67 -12.13
C GLU A 170 -1.03 0.29 -12.24
N ILE A 171 -1.83 -0.67 -12.71
CA ILE A 171 -1.39 -2.05 -13.01
C ILE A 171 -0.80 -2.13 -14.42
N ASP A 172 -1.24 -1.25 -15.33
CA ASP A 172 -0.75 -1.15 -16.69
C ASP A 172 0.62 -0.47 -16.73
N PHE A 173 1.51 -0.98 -17.60
CA PHE A 173 2.91 -0.54 -17.63
C PHE A 173 3.06 0.90 -18.09
N ASP A 174 2.39 1.28 -19.18
CA ASP A 174 2.50 2.63 -19.74
C ASP A 174 1.87 3.67 -18.79
N ARG A 175 0.75 3.30 -18.15
CA ARG A 175 0.10 4.17 -17.16
C ARG A 175 0.92 4.33 -15.88
N TYR A 176 1.59 3.27 -15.43
CA TYR A 176 2.47 3.33 -14.27
C TYR A 176 3.64 4.30 -14.50
N GLU A 177 4.31 4.20 -15.65
CA GLU A 177 5.40 5.13 -16.00
C GLU A 177 4.88 6.57 -16.09
N HIS A 178 3.73 6.80 -16.72
CA HIS A 178 3.13 8.13 -16.77
C HIS A 178 2.74 8.67 -15.36
N CYS A 179 2.32 7.79 -14.45
CA CYS A 179 2.08 8.14 -13.06
C CYS A 179 3.36 8.59 -12.37
N LEU A 180 4.47 7.86 -12.55
CA LEU A 180 5.76 8.22 -11.96
C LEU A 180 6.24 9.59 -12.43
N GLU A 181 6.09 9.91 -13.72
CA GLU A 181 6.44 11.22 -14.27
C GLU A 181 5.61 12.34 -13.63
N LYS A 182 4.28 12.16 -13.56
CA LYS A 182 3.34 13.16 -13.06
C LYS A 182 3.48 13.39 -11.54
N GLU A 183 3.48 12.32 -10.77
CA GLU A 183 3.58 12.40 -9.30
C GLU A 183 5.00 12.78 -8.86
N GLY A 184 6.02 12.32 -9.60
CA GLY A 184 7.42 12.65 -9.36
C GLY A 184 7.73 14.13 -9.60
N ALA A 185 7.22 14.72 -10.69
CA ALA A 185 7.33 16.15 -10.93
C ALA A 185 6.71 16.96 -9.77
N THR A 186 5.52 16.55 -9.31
CA THR A 186 4.81 17.20 -8.19
C THR A 186 5.62 17.18 -6.89
N ALA A 187 6.29 16.06 -6.58
CA ALA A 187 7.15 15.95 -5.40
C ALA A 187 8.37 16.90 -5.46
N ILE A 188 8.98 17.05 -6.64
CA ILE A 188 10.11 17.96 -6.86
C ILE A 188 9.68 19.42 -6.70
N TYR A 189 8.57 19.82 -7.31
CA TYR A 189 8.06 21.20 -7.19
C TYR A 189 7.63 21.54 -5.76
N ALA A 190 7.02 20.61 -5.04
CA ALA A 190 6.67 20.80 -3.63
C ALA A 190 7.92 21.01 -2.75
N GLY A 191 8.97 20.21 -2.97
CA GLY A 191 10.25 20.39 -2.28
C GLY A 191 10.92 21.73 -2.60
N LEU A 192 10.89 22.16 -3.86
CA LEU A 192 11.47 23.44 -4.29
C LEU A 192 10.74 24.64 -3.65
N LEU A 193 9.41 24.60 -3.60
CA LEU A 193 8.61 25.66 -2.97
C LEU A 193 8.89 25.79 -1.48
N GLN A 194 9.09 24.68 -0.76
CA GLN A 194 9.48 24.74 0.65
C GLN A 194 10.85 25.37 0.85
N VAL A 195 11.84 25.00 0.03
CA VAL A 195 13.20 25.60 0.09
C VAL A 195 13.15 27.11 -0.17
N VAL A 196 12.37 27.55 -1.16
CA VAL A 196 12.17 28.97 -1.45
C VAL A 196 11.49 29.69 -0.28
N SER A 197 10.46 29.08 0.31
CA SER A 197 9.81 29.64 1.51
C SER A 197 10.78 29.80 2.67
N PHE A 198 11.59 28.77 2.96
CA PHE A 198 12.62 28.84 4.01
C PHE A 198 13.66 29.91 3.72
N ALA A 199 14.18 29.98 2.49
CA ALA A 199 15.15 30.99 2.07
C ALA A 199 14.62 32.41 2.19
N ILE A 200 13.34 32.63 1.87
CA ILE A 200 12.66 33.92 2.03
C ILE A 200 12.52 34.29 3.51
N THR A 201 12.08 33.37 4.38
CA THR A 201 12.04 33.63 5.84
C THR A 201 13.41 33.91 6.44
N PHE A 202 14.47 33.23 5.98
CA PHE A 202 15.85 33.53 6.42
C PHE A 202 16.35 34.88 5.89
N ALA A 203 15.99 35.26 4.65
CA ALA A 203 16.35 36.55 4.08
C ALA A 203 15.61 37.72 4.75
N PHE A 204 14.42 37.50 5.31
CA PHE A 204 13.67 38.50 6.08
C PHE A 204 14.02 38.54 7.58
N TRP A 205 14.88 37.62 8.06
CA TRP A 205 15.37 37.57 9.45
C TRP A 205 16.87 37.95 9.55
N ASN A 206 17.47 38.44 8.48
CA ASN A 206 18.76 39.15 8.48
C ASN A 206 18.57 40.60 8.04
#